data_AF-A0A7X4AUT8-F1
#
_entry.id   AF-A0A7X4AUT8-F1
#
_cell.length_a   1.000
_cell.length_b   1.000
_cell.length_c   1.000
_cell.angle_alpha   90.00
_cell.angle_beta   90.00
_cell.angle_gamma   90.00
#
_symmetry.space_group_name_H-M   'P 1'
#
loop_
_entity.id
_entity.type
_entity.pdbx_description
1 polymer ?
#
loop_
_entity_poly.entity_id
_entity_poly.type
_entity_poly.pdbx_seq_one_letter_code
_entity_poly.pdbx_strand_id
1 'polypeptide(L)'
;MREFLHDLSDWLLGFADSDWAIAVLLVSSFTESIFFPIPPDPLLLAVAVVQQPIAALLGALVAVASVAGAVVGHALGMRLGRPVLARMFSESRVAYVDRLFERFGVWAILIAAFTPVPYKVFAIAAGVWHMDRRKFIIASAIGRGARFGTIGVLIFLFGEEIEAFLTENFEWLTIGITVVALAVGAGWYIVHRRRRHEAVY
;
A
#
# COMPACT_ATOMS: atom_id res chain seq x y z
N MET A 1 -2.84 3.53 -29.31
CA MET A 1 -3.16 4.02 -27.95
C MET A 1 -4.50 3.47 -27.48
N ARG A 2 -5.63 3.75 -28.16
CA ARG A 2 -6.94 3.20 -27.80
C ARG A 2 -7.01 1.66 -27.80
N GLU A 3 -6.40 1.02 -28.80
CA GLU A 3 -6.37 -0.45 -28.92
C GLU A 3 -5.66 -1.12 -27.73
N PHE A 4 -4.46 -0.64 -27.37
CA PHE A 4 -3.73 -1.09 -26.17
C PHE A 4 -4.51 -0.88 -24.86
N LEU A 5 -5.30 0.19 -24.76
CA LEU A 5 -6.11 0.48 -23.58
C LEU A 5 -7.31 -0.48 -23.46
N HIS A 6 -7.93 -0.83 -24.58
CA HIS A 6 -8.97 -1.86 -24.62
C HIS A 6 -8.39 -3.24 -24.28
N ASP A 7 -7.25 -3.63 -24.88
CA ASP A 7 -6.60 -4.91 -24.58
C ASP A 7 -6.21 -5.03 -23.09
N LEU A 8 -5.74 -3.93 -22.49
CA LEU A 8 -5.41 -3.88 -21.06
C LEU A 8 -6.67 -4.00 -20.18
N SER A 9 -7.76 -3.34 -20.59
CA SER A 9 -9.05 -3.45 -19.90
C SER A 9 -9.58 -4.88 -19.95
N ASP A 10 -9.59 -5.50 -21.12
CA ASP A 10 -10.07 -6.87 -21.31
C ASP A 10 -9.19 -7.88 -20.56
N TRP A 11 -7.87 -7.66 -20.54
CA TRP A 11 -6.96 -8.47 -19.73
C TRP A 11 -7.22 -8.31 -18.22
N LEU A 12 -7.44 -7.09 -17.73
CA LEU A 12 -7.75 -6.83 -16.32
C LEU A 12 -9.07 -7.45 -15.91
N LEU A 13 -10.10 -7.35 -16.76
CA LEU A 13 -11.40 -7.98 -16.53
C LEU A 13 -11.28 -9.50 -16.55
N GLY A 14 -10.58 -10.07 -17.52
CA GLY A 14 -10.31 -11.52 -17.59
C GLY A 14 -9.46 -12.03 -16.42
N PHE A 15 -8.54 -11.21 -15.91
CA PHE A 15 -7.79 -11.54 -14.69
C PHE A 15 -8.69 -11.47 -13.45
N ALA A 16 -9.51 -10.44 -13.32
CA ALA A 16 -10.40 -10.23 -12.17
C ALA A 16 -11.47 -11.32 -12.04
N ASP A 17 -11.87 -11.92 -13.16
CA ASP A 17 -12.79 -13.06 -13.21
C ASP A 17 -12.10 -14.43 -13.03
N SER A 18 -10.76 -14.45 -12.94
CA SER A 18 -10.00 -15.69 -12.76
C SER A 18 -10.07 -16.21 -11.32
N ASP A 19 -10.03 -17.54 -11.16
CA ASP A 19 -9.96 -18.22 -9.85
C ASP A 19 -8.75 -17.77 -9.01
N TRP A 20 -7.71 -17.24 -9.65
CA TRP A 20 -6.47 -16.78 -9.01
C TRP A 20 -6.51 -15.32 -8.55
N ALA A 21 -7.49 -14.52 -9.01
CA ALA A 21 -7.56 -13.09 -8.75
C ALA A 21 -7.50 -12.77 -7.25
N ILE A 22 -8.32 -13.47 -6.47
CA ILE A 22 -8.39 -13.30 -5.01
C ILE A 22 -7.08 -13.74 -4.37
N ALA A 23 -6.51 -14.87 -4.78
CA ALA A 23 -5.24 -15.37 -4.23
C ALA A 23 -4.09 -14.38 -4.46
N VAL A 24 -3.96 -13.86 -5.67
CA VAL A 24 -2.95 -12.85 -6.03
C VAL A 24 -3.19 -11.55 -5.25
N LEU A 25 -4.44 -11.13 -5.09
CA LEU A 25 -4.81 -9.96 -4.29
C LEU A 25 -4.40 -10.09 -2.81
N LEU A 26 -4.63 -11.26 -2.20
CA LEU A 26 -4.25 -11.49 -0.80
C LEU A 26 -2.73 -11.60 -0.64
N VAL A 27 -2.05 -12.31 -1.55
CA VAL A 27 -0.58 -12.45 -1.52
C VAL A 27 0.09 -11.10 -1.76
N SER A 28 -0.40 -10.29 -2.70
CA SER A 28 0.14 -8.94 -2.93
C SER A 28 -0.06 -8.03 -1.71
N SER A 29 -1.25 -8.02 -1.10
CA SER A 29 -1.51 -7.24 0.12
C SER A 29 -0.59 -7.65 1.29
N PHE A 30 -0.40 -8.95 1.48
CA PHE A 30 0.50 -9.49 2.50
C PHE A 30 1.96 -9.09 2.24
N THR A 31 2.45 -9.29 1.02
CA THR A 31 3.85 -9.02 0.65
C THR A 31 4.17 -7.52 0.57
N GLU A 32 3.21 -6.68 0.16
CA GLU A 32 3.30 -5.22 0.19
C GLU A 32 3.67 -4.72 1.58
N SER A 33 3.00 -5.29 2.59
CA SER A 33 3.18 -4.91 3.99
C SER A 33 4.53 -5.37 4.58
N ILE A 34 5.31 -6.20 3.86
CA ILE A 34 6.63 -6.69 4.28
C ILE A 34 7.76 -6.06 3.45
N PHE A 35 7.82 -6.33 2.13
CA PHE A 35 8.97 -5.99 1.29
C PHE A 35 8.63 -5.59 -0.16
N PHE A 36 7.34 -5.63 -0.56
CA PHE A 36 6.78 -5.31 -1.89
C PHE A 36 6.93 -6.44 -2.94
N PRO A 37 5.86 -6.78 -3.67
CA PRO A 37 5.51 -5.99 -4.86
C PRO A 37 3.99 -5.75 -5.12
N ILE A 38 3.71 -4.69 -5.90
CA ILE A 38 2.40 -4.21 -6.39
C ILE A 38 1.48 -3.65 -5.30
N PRO A 39 1.05 -2.37 -5.40
CA PRO A 39 0.05 -1.82 -4.47
C PRO A 39 -1.25 -2.65 -4.51
N PRO A 40 -1.82 -3.05 -3.37
CA PRO A 40 -3.07 -3.81 -3.35
C PRO A 40 -4.27 -2.95 -3.73
N ASP A 41 -4.20 -1.62 -3.63
CA ASP A 41 -5.34 -0.74 -3.85
C ASP A 41 -5.93 -0.81 -5.28
N PRO A 42 -5.14 -0.68 -6.36
CA PRO A 42 -5.68 -0.80 -7.72
C PRO A 42 -6.18 -2.21 -8.03
N LEU A 43 -5.53 -3.23 -7.44
CA LEU A 43 -5.92 -4.62 -7.63
C LEU A 43 -7.23 -4.94 -6.90
N LEU A 44 -7.39 -4.45 -5.66
CA LEU A 44 -8.64 -4.55 -4.91
C LEU A 44 -9.75 -3.85 -5.68
N LEU A 45 -9.51 -2.66 -6.22
CA LEU A 45 -10.51 -1.93 -6.99
C LEU A 45 -10.93 -2.69 -8.24
N ALA A 46 -9.99 -3.21 -9.03
CA ALA A 46 -10.29 -3.99 -10.23
C ALA A 46 -11.11 -5.25 -9.92
N VAL A 47 -10.69 -6.04 -8.93
CA VAL A 47 -11.38 -7.29 -8.57
C VAL A 47 -12.74 -7.00 -7.92
N ALA A 48 -12.84 -5.98 -7.06
CA ALA A 48 -14.08 -5.65 -6.38
C ALA A 48 -15.14 -5.07 -7.31
N VAL A 49 -14.77 -4.28 -8.34
CA VAL A 49 -15.72 -3.76 -9.33
C VAL A 49 -16.32 -4.87 -10.19
N VAL A 50 -15.54 -5.92 -10.49
CA VAL A 50 -16.05 -7.10 -11.20
C VAL A 50 -16.89 -8.00 -10.28
N GLN A 51 -16.45 -8.18 -9.03
CA GLN A 51 -17.09 -9.05 -8.05
C GLN A 51 -17.86 -8.26 -6.98
N GLN A 52 -18.70 -7.32 -7.42
CA GLN A 52 -19.44 -6.38 -6.56
C GLN A 52 -20.17 -7.04 -5.37
N PRO A 53 -20.87 -8.19 -5.53
CA PRO A 53 -21.60 -8.83 -4.43
C PRO A 53 -20.72 -9.23 -3.25
N ILE A 54 -19.42 -9.45 -3.46
CA ILE A 54 -18.47 -9.81 -2.41
C ILE A 54 -17.42 -8.71 -2.15
N ALA A 55 -17.56 -7.52 -2.73
CA ALA A 55 -16.57 -6.44 -2.63
C ALA A 55 -16.25 -6.04 -1.17
N ALA A 56 -17.25 -5.97 -0.29
CA ALA A 56 -17.04 -5.68 1.13
C ALA A 56 -16.22 -6.79 1.83
N LEU A 57 -16.46 -8.06 1.48
CA LEU A 57 -15.68 -9.20 1.98
C LEU A 57 -14.25 -9.14 1.47
N LEU A 58 -14.03 -8.82 0.19
CA LEU A 58 -12.70 -8.65 -0.39
C LEU A 58 -11.90 -7.57 0.35
N GLY A 59 -12.52 -6.42 0.64
CA GLY A 59 -11.89 -5.36 1.44
C GLY A 59 -11.46 -5.84 2.83
N ALA A 60 -12.30 -6.63 3.51
CA ALA A 60 -11.98 -7.21 4.81
C ALA A 60 -10.82 -8.23 4.72
N LEU A 61 -10.85 -9.14 3.74
CA LEU A 61 -9.79 -10.13 3.55
C LEU A 61 -8.44 -9.48 3.21
N VAL A 62 -8.44 -8.44 2.37
CA VAL A 62 -7.24 -7.66 2.05
C VAL A 62 -6.69 -6.97 3.29
N ALA A 63 -7.54 -6.41 4.15
CA ALA A 63 -7.10 -5.82 5.41
C ALA A 63 -6.45 -6.87 6.33
N VAL A 64 -7.05 -8.06 6.46
CA VAL A 64 -6.49 -9.16 7.25
C VAL A 64 -5.14 -9.61 6.70
N ALA A 65 -5.03 -9.81 5.38
CA ALA A 65 -3.77 -10.17 4.73
C ALA A 65 -2.69 -9.11 4.94
N SER A 66 -3.05 -7.83 4.81
CA SER A 66 -2.12 -6.71 5.06
C SER A 66 -1.63 -6.70 6.51
N VAL A 67 -2.52 -6.85 7.49
CA VAL A 67 -2.15 -6.88 8.92
C VAL A 67 -1.26 -8.09 9.22
N ALA A 68 -1.55 -9.26 8.65
CA ALA A 68 -0.71 -10.44 8.80
C ALA A 68 0.71 -10.20 8.25
N GLY A 69 0.82 -9.57 7.08
CA GLY A 69 2.12 -9.15 6.54
C GLY A 69 2.82 -8.13 7.43
N ALA A 70 2.08 -7.16 7.97
CA ALA A 70 2.60 -6.15 8.87
C ALA A 70 3.17 -6.74 10.17
N VAL A 71 2.55 -7.79 10.70
CA VAL A 71 3.05 -8.54 11.86
C VAL A 71 4.39 -9.20 11.55
N VAL A 72 4.57 -9.72 10.34
CA VAL A 72 5.88 -10.21 9.89
C VAL A 72 6.88 -9.08 9.79
N GLY A 73 6.51 -7.93 9.21
CA GLY A 73 7.36 -6.73 9.17
C GLY A 73 7.77 -6.24 10.55
N HIS A 74 6.85 -6.22 11.52
CA HIS A 74 7.12 -5.89 12.92
C HIS A 74 8.10 -6.89 13.55
N ALA A 75 7.92 -8.20 13.31
CA ALA A 75 8.83 -9.24 13.77
C ALA A 75 10.24 -9.10 13.19
N LEU A 76 10.35 -8.77 11.90
CA LEU A 76 11.63 -8.48 11.25
C LEU A 76 12.27 -7.23 11.85
N GLY A 77 11.50 -6.17 12.10
CA GLY A 77 11.96 -4.96 12.78
C GLY A 77 12.54 -5.23 14.17
N MET A 78 11.86 -6.04 14.99
CA MET A 78 12.36 -6.41 16.33
C MET A 78 13.71 -7.14 16.27
N ARG A 79 13.89 -8.04 15.30
CA ARG A 79 15.09 -8.90 15.21
C ARG A 79 16.26 -8.25 14.47
N LEU A 80 15.99 -7.52 13.39
CA LEU A 80 17.00 -7.03 12.45
C LEU A 80 17.11 -5.50 12.43
N GLY A 81 16.16 -4.80 13.06
CA GLY A 81 15.99 -3.35 12.93
C GLY A 81 17.18 -2.53 13.35
N ARG A 82 17.64 -2.63 14.61
CA ARG A 82 18.74 -1.78 15.11
C ARG A 82 20.08 -2.01 14.38
N PRO A 83 20.53 -3.26 14.12
CA PRO A 83 21.75 -3.51 13.35
C PRO A 83 21.70 -3.03 11.90
N VAL A 84 20.51 -3.03 11.27
CA VAL A 84 20.32 -2.53 9.90
C VAL A 84 20.26 -1.01 9.89
N LEU A 85 19.51 -0.40 10.82
CA LEU A 85 19.39 1.06 10.93
C LEU A 85 20.72 1.73 11.21
N ALA A 86 21.53 1.18 12.12
CA ALA A 86 22.85 1.71 12.44
C ALA A 86 23.85 1.66 11.26
N ARG A 87 23.63 0.77 10.29
CA ARG A 87 24.43 0.68 9.06
C ARG A 87 23.91 1.58 7.94
N MET A 88 22.60 1.86 7.91
CA MET A 88 21.95 2.58 6.82
C MET A 88 21.69 4.06 7.10
N PHE A 89 21.63 4.48 8.37
CA PHE A 89 21.26 5.83 8.77
C PHE A 89 22.21 6.42 9.81
N SER A 90 22.38 7.75 9.79
CA SER A 90 23.14 8.46 10.82
C SER A 90 22.41 8.42 12.17
N GLU A 91 23.17 8.45 13.27
CA GLU A 91 22.61 8.48 14.63
C GLU A 91 21.59 9.60 14.84
N SER A 92 21.83 10.78 14.24
CA SER A 92 20.90 11.91 14.29
C SER A 92 19.53 11.62 13.67
N ARG A 93 19.47 10.83 12.58
CA ARG A 93 18.20 10.41 11.95
C ARG A 93 17.52 9.34 12.77
N VAL A 94 18.27 8.38 13.31
CA VAL A 94 17.73 7.35 14.20
C VAL A 94 17.10 8.02 15.43
N ALA A 95 17.81 8.95 16.08
CA ALA A 95 17.32 9.71 17.23
C ALA A 95 16.09 10.57 16.92
N TYR A 96 15.97 11.09 15.70
CA TYR A 96 14.76 11.82 15.28
C TYR A 96 13.55 10.88 15.18
N VAL A 97 13.74 9.68 14.62
CA VAL A 97 12.68 8.68 14.53
C VAL A 97 12.34 8.11 15.91
N ASP A 98 13.32 7.94 16.81
CA ASP A 98 13.08 7.59 18.23
C ASP A 98 12.08 8.59 18.86
N ARG A 99 12.34 9.90 18.75
CA ARG A 99 11.45 10.95 19.30
C ARG A 99 10.06 10.96 18.66
N LEU A 100 9.97 10.67 17.36
CA LEU A 100 8.67 10.56 16.67
C LEU A 100 7.87 9.37 17.20
N PHE A 101 8.50 8.22 17.41
CA PHE A 101 7.84 7.05 17.96
C PHE A 101 7.44 7.23 19.42
N GLU A 102 8.26 7.91 20.23
CA GLU A 102 7.89 8.29 21.60
C GLU A 102 6.68 9.23 21.64
N ARG A 103 6.64 10.21 20.72
CA ARG A 103 5.57 11.22 20.69
C ARG A 103 4.25 10.69 20.13
N PHE A 104 4.28 9.94 19.04
CA PHE A 104 3.06 9.53 18.31
C PHE A 104 2.68 8.07 18.56
N GLY A 105 3.65 7.18 18.80
CA GLY A 105 3.44 5.77 19.12
C GLY A 105 2.38 5.11 18.23
N VAL A 106 1.31 4.64 18.86
CA VAL A 106 0.19 3.93 18.21
C VAL A 106 -0.53 4.81 17.16
N TRP A 107 -0.61 6.13 17.38
CA TRP A 107 -1.24 7.04 16.42
C TRP A 107 -0.48 7.13 15.11
N ALA A 108 0.85 7.04 15.14
CA ALA A 108 1.65 7.00 13.91
C ALA A 108 1.27 5.78 13.05
N ILE A 109 1.04 4.62 13.70
CA ILE A 109 0.66 3.38 13.00
C ILE A 109 -0.73 3.50 12.41
N LEU A 110 -1.69 4.03 13.18
CA LEU A 110 -3.08 4.18 12.73
C LEU A 110 -3.17 5.14 11.53
N ILE A 111 -2.53 6.31 11.63
CA ILE A 111 -2.52 7.31 10.54
C ILE A 111 -1.81 6.74 9.31
N ALA A 112 -0.65 6.10 9.49
CA ALA A 112 0.09 5.51 8.38
C ALA A 112 -0.66 4.36 7.69
N ALA A 113 -1.41 3.55 8.45
CA ALA A 113 -2.19 2.44 7.92
C ALA A 113 -3.36 2.93 7.06
N PHE A 114 -3.95 4.06 7.42
CA PHE A 114 -5.08 4.63 6.71
C PHE A 114 -4.67 5.47 5.49
N THR A 115 -3.61 6.26 5.60
CA THR A 115 -3.16 7.21 4.56
C THR A 115 -2.33 6.53 3.47
N PRO A 116 -2.18 7.13 2.26
CA PRO A 116 -1.40 6.56 1.15
C PRO A 116 0.12 6.54 1.38
N VAL A 117 0.59 6.74 2.62
CA VAL A 117 2.00 6.67 2.97
C VAL A 117 2.49 5.22 2.98
N PRO A 118 3.81 4.97 2.83
CA PRO A 118 4.38 3.63 2.88
C PRO A 118 4.26 2.98 4.27
N TYR A 119 3.11 2.38 4.57
CA TYR A 119 2.80 1.79 5.88
C TYR A 119 3.83 0.76 6.36
N LYS A 120 4.41 -0.05 5.47
CA LYS A 120 5.46 -1.03 5.79
C LYS A 120 6.65 -0.43 6.55
N VAL A 121 7.00 0.82 6.27
CA VAL A 121 8.09 1.53 6.97
C VAL A 121 7.72 1.71 8.44
N PHE A 122 6.47 2.08 8.72
CA PHE A 122 5.95 2.23 10.07
C PHE A 122 5.80 0.88 10.78
N ALA A 123 5.41 -0.18 10.07
CA ALA A 123 5.32 -1.53 10.63
C ALA A 123 6.70 -2.06 11.07
N ILE A 124 7.71 -1.94 10.22
CA ILE A 124 9.10 -2.34 10.55
C ILE A 124 9.64 -1.47 11.68
N ALA A 125 9.41 -0.16 11.61
CA ALA A 125 9.82 0.77 12.66
C ALA A 125 9.19 0.40 14.01
N ALA A 126 7.88 0.16 14.08
CA ALA A 126 7.21 -0.30 15.30
C ALA A 126 7.89 -1.56 15.90
N GLY A 127 8.40 -2.44 15.05
CA GLY A 127 9.23 -3.58 15.43
C GLY A 127 10.57 -3.17 16.05
N VAL A 128 11.34 -2.30 15.38
CA VAL A 128 12.63 -1.79 15.87
C VAL A 128 12.49 -1.20 17.28
N TRP A 129 11.41 -0.45 17.50
CA TRP A 129 11.09 0.22 18.77
C TRP A 129 10.41 -0.68 19.80
N HIS A 130 10.30 -1.99 19.53
CA HIS A 130 9.69 -2.96 20.44
C HIS A 130 8.28 -2.55 20.90
N MET A 131 7.51 -1.92 20.02
CA MET A 131 6.13 -1.56 20.31
C MET A 131 5.34 -2.82 20.67
N ASP A 132 4.50 -2.73 21.70
CA ASP A 132 3.63 -3.81 22.11
C ASP A 132 2.83 -4.36 20.91
N ARG A 133 2.94 -5.67 20.69
CA ARG A 133 2.35 -6.35 19.52
C ARG A 133 0.84 -6.20 19.47
N ARG A 134 0.15 -6.19 20.62
CA ARG A 134 -1.31 -6.07 20.66
C ARG A 134 -1.73 -4.67 20.23
N LYS A 135 -1.08 -3.63 20.76
CA LYS A 135 -1.31 -2.23 20.36
C LYS A 135 -1.06 -2.03 18.86
N PHE A 136 0.03 -2.60 18.36
CA PHE A 136 0.36 -2.56 16.94
C PHE A 136 -0.71 -3.23 16.07
N ILE A 137 -1.11 -4.46 16.40
CA ILE A 137 -2.12 -5.21 15.64
C ILE A 137 -3.47 -4.47 15.65
N ILE A 138 -3.91 -3.97 16.81
CA ILE A 138 -5.19 -3.26 16.92
C ILE A 138 -5.18 -1.99 16.05
N ALA A 139 -4.15 -1.15 16.17
CA ALA A 139 -4.06 0.07 15.37
C ALA A 139 -3.97 -0.22 13.87
N SER A 140 -3.25 -1.28 13.50
CA SER A 140 -3.12 -1.73 12.11
C SER A 140 -4.43 -2.26 11.57
N ALA A 141 -5.16 -3.06 12.35
CA ALA A 141 -6.47 -3.59 11.99
C ALA A 141 -7.49 -2.47 11.79
N ILE A 142 -7.49 -1.46 12.67
CA ILE A 142 -8.35 -0.28 12.51
C ILE A 142 -7.98 0.50 11.26
N GLY A 143 -6.71 0.85 11.07
CA GLY A 143 -6.31 1.69 9.93
C GLY A 143 -6.41 0.99 8.58
N ARG A 144 -5.95 -0.27 8.48
CA ARG A 144 -6.06 -1.07 7.25
C ARG A 144 -7.49 -1.51 6.99
N GLY A 145 -8.24 -1.85 8.04
CA GLY A 145 -9.66 -2.17 7.95
C GLY A 145 -10.48 -0.97 7.48
N ALA A 146 -10.21 0.23 8.00
CA ALA A 146 -10.83 1.45 7.50
C ALA A 146 -10.48 1.68 6.03
N ARG A 147 -9.20 1.64 5.65
CA ARG A 147 -8.79 1.89 4.26
C ARG A 147 -9.40 0.91 3.25
N PHE A 148 -9.13 -0.39 3.41
CA PHE A 148 -9.56 -1.40 2.44
C PHE A 148 -11.03 -1.75 2.60
N GLY A 149 -11.54 -1.72 3.84
CA GLY A 149 -12.96 -1.90 4.11
C GLY A 149 -13.81 -0.78 3.51
N THR A 150 -13.38 0.48 3.59
CA THR A 150 -14.10 1.58 2.92
C THR A 150 -14.13 1.37 1.41
N ILE A 151 -13.02 0.97 0.77
CA ILE A 151 -13.03 0.66 -0.67
C ILE A 151 -14.03 -0.46 -0.99
N GLY A 152 -13.95 -1.58 -0.27
CA GLY A 152 -14.84 -2.73 -0.49
C GLY A 152 -16.31 -2.41 -0.25
N VAL A 153 -16.63 -1.65 0.80
CA VAL A 153 -18.01 -1.24 1.12
C VAL A 153 -18.54 -0.25 0.09
N LEU A 154 -17.74 0.72 -0.36
CA LEU A 154 -18.18 1.66 -1.39
C LEU A 154 -18.50 0.95 -2.70
N ILE A 155 -17.69 -0.02 -3.10
CA ILE A 155 -17.96 -0.81 -4.32
C ILE A 155 -19.14 -1.76 -4.12
N PHE A 156 -19.31 -2.33 -2.93
CA PHE A 156 -20.48 -3.15 -2.63
C PHE A 156 -21.80 -2.36 -2.72
N LEU A 157 -21.79 -1.08 -2.35
CA LEU A 157 -22.99 -0.23 -2.33
C LEU A 157 -23.23 0.52 -3.64
N PHE A 158 -22.17 0.92 -4.35
CA PHE A 158 -22.21 1.82 -5.52
C PHE A 158 -21.46 1.24 -6.72
N GLY A 159 -21.35 -0.09 -6.79
CA GLY A 159 -20.52 -0.78 -7.78
C GLY A 159 -20.91 -0.44 -9.21
N GLU A 160 -22.20 -0.45 -9.52
CA GLU A 160 -22.73 -0.12 -10.86
C GLU A 160 -22.40 1.33 -11.27
N GLU A 161 -22.56 2.30 -10.37
CA GLU A 161 -22.23 3.70 -10.66
C GLU A 161 -20.72 3.92 -10.79
N ILE A 162 -19.93 3.23 -9.96
CA ILE A 162 -18.46 3.26 -10.04
C ILE A 162 -18.00 2.64 -11.36
N GLU A 163 -18.56 1.51 -11.77
CA GLU A 163 -18.23 0.84 -13.03
C GLU A 163 -18.56 1.71 -14.24
N ALA A 164 -19.75 2.31 -14.26
CA ALA A 164 -20.15 3.26 -15.30
C ALA A 164 -19.20 4.46 -15.37
N PHE A 165 -18.90 5.06 -14.20
CA PHE A 165 -17.95 6.17 -14.12
C PHE A 165 -16.56 5.79 -14.63
N LEU A 166 -16.04 4.63 -14.23
CA LEU A 166 -14.72 4.16 -14.66
C LEU A 166 -14.68 3.94 -16.18
N THR A 167 -15.74 3.37 -16.75
CA THR A 167 -15.83 3.07 -18.19
C THR A 167 -15.93 4.35 -19.01
N GLU A 168 -16.78 5.30 -18.60
CA GLU A 168 -16.95 6.59 -19.28
C GLU A 168 -15.71 7.48 -19.20
N ASN A 169 -14.96 7.40 -18.09
CA ASN A 169 -13.80 8.26 -17.83
C ASN A 169 -12.45 7.55 -18.02
N PHE A 170 -12.43 6.33 -18.56
CA PHE A 170 -11.24 5.49 -18.61
C PHE A 170 -10.05 6.15 -19.32
N GLU A 171 -10.30 6.81 -20.46
CA GLU A 171 -9.27 7.54 -21.21
C GLU A 171 -8.63 8.64 -20.34
N TRP A 172 -9.45 9.48 -19.68
CA TRP A 172 -8.98 10.58 -18.84
C TRP A 172 -8.27 10.10 -17.56
N LEU A 173 -8.80 9.07 -16.91
CA LEU A 173 -8.19 8.44 -15.74
C LEU A 173 -6.82 7.87 -16.09
N THR A 174 -6.71 7.17 -17.23
CA THR A 174 -5.44 6.58 -17.65
C THR A 174 -4.41 7.64 -18.02
N ILE A 175 -4.81 8.73 -18.70
CA ILE A 175 -3.93 9.86 -18.97
C ILE A 175 -3.47 10.50 -17.66
N GLY A 176 -4.39 10.74 -16.71
CA GLY A 176 -4.08 11.32 -15.41
C GLY A 176 -3.07 10.49 -14.61
N ILE A 177 -3.31 9.19 -14.48
CA ILE A 177 -2.39 8.25 -13.81
C ILE A 177 -1.03 8.24 -14.51
N THR A 178 -1.01 8.20 -15.85
CA THR A 178 0.23 8.23 -16.64
C THR A 178 1.04 9.50 -16.38
N VAL A 179 0.39 10.66 -16.39
CA VAL A 179 1.04 11.95 -16.11
C VAL A 179 1.62 11.99 -14.69
N VAL A 180 0.87 11.51 -13.70
CA VAL A 180 1.36 11.42 -12.31
C VAL A 180 2.55 10.48 -12.21
N ALA A 181 2.49 9.30 -12.84
CA ALA A 181 3.59 8.34 -12.85
C ALA A 181 4.85 8.93 -13.50
N LEU A 182 4.71 9.63 -14.63
CA LEU A 182 5.81 10.33 -15.29
C LEU A 182 6.36 11.47 -14.43
N ALA A 183 5.52 12.25 -13.76
CA ALA A 183 5.94 13.33 -12.86
C ALA A 183 6.72 12.78 -11.66
N VAL A 184 6.25 11.68 -11.05
CA VAL A 184 6.96 10.99 -9.96
C VAL A 184 8.29 10.42 -10.46
N GLY A 185 8.29 9.78 -11.64
CA GLY A 185 9.50 9.23 -12.26
C GLY A 185 10.54 10.30 -12.60
N ALA A 186 10.10 11.43 -13.16
CA ALA A 186 10.94 12.58 -13.47
C ALA A 186 11.49 13.24 -12.19
N GLY A 187 10.64 13.42 -11.17
CA GLY A 187 11.04 13.93 -9.86
C GLY A 187 12.09 13.02 -9.19
N TRP A 188 11.88 11.71 -9.23
CA TRP A 188 12.85 10.74 -8.75
C TRP A 188 14.16 10.82 -9.52
N TYR A 189 14.12 10.86 -10.87
CA TYR A 189 15.30 10.98 -11.72
C TYR A 189 16.11 12.25 -11.42
N ILE A 190 15.45 13.40 -11.26
CA ILE A 190 16.09 14.68 -10.93
C ILE A 190 16.77 14.62 -9.56
N VAL A 191 16.08 14.10 -8.54
CA VAL A 191 16.63 13.95 -7.18
C VAL A 191 17.82 12.99 -7.16
N HIS A 192 17.73 11.87 -7.89
CA HIS A 192 18.84 10.91 -8.00
C HIS A 192 20.03 11.46 -8.78
N ARG A 193 19.79 12.26 -9.83
CA ARG A 193 20.85 12.91 -10.60
C ARG A 193 21.58 13.97 -9.78
N ARG A 194 20.88 14.74 -8.94
CA ARG A 194 21.50 15.73 -8.04
C ARG A 194 22.43 15.09 -7.01
N ARG A 195 22.02 13.94 -6.43
CA ARG A 195 22.87 13.19 -5.46
C ARG A 195 24.14 12.59 -6.08
N ARG A 196 24.18 12.35 -7.40
CA ARG A 196 25.39 11.89 -8.09
C ARG A 196 26.41 13.00 -8.34
N HIS A 197 25.99 14.26 -8.44
CA HIS A 197 26.89 15.39 -8.63
C HIS A 197 27.51 15.89 -7.31
N GLU A 198 26.85 15.70 -6.18
CA GLU A 198 27.39 16.05 -4.84
C GLU A 198 28.45 15.06 -4.32
N ALA A 199 28.59 13.88 -4.93
CA ALA A 199 29.57 12.86 -4.55
C ALA A 199 30.93 12.97 -5.29
N VAL A 200 31.14 14.04 -6.09
CA VAL A 200 32.34 14.25 -6.92
C VAL A 200 33.15 15.49 -6.49
N TYR A 201 32.82 16.12 -5.36
CA TYR A 201 33.62 17.21 -4.78
C TYR A 201 34.08 16.89 -3.36
#